data_AF-A0A7V9LG90-F1
#
_entry.id   AF-A0A7V9LG90-F1
#
_cell.length_a   1.000
_cell.length_b   1.000
_cell.length_c   1.000
_cell.angle_alpha   90.00
_cell.angle_beta   90.00
_cell.angle_gamma   90.00
#
_symmetry.space_group_name_H-M   'P 1'
#
loop_
_entity.id
_entity.type
_entity.pdbx_description
1 polymer ?
#
loop_
_entity_poly.entity_id
_entity_poly.type
_entity_poly.pdbx_seq_one_letter_code
_entity_poly.pdbx_strand_id
1 'polypeptide(L)' 'EFEGYHGLEAFPYPEYSEVFYGEGYKVLRGGAWSTRRGVIRPTFRNWDNPERKQIFSGFRCVTNV' A
#
# COMPACT_ATOMS: atom_id res chain seq x y z
N GLU A 1 -8.05 2.03 4.95
CA GLU A 1 -8.31 1.82 3.51
C GLU A 1 -7.17 2.37 2.67
N PHE A 2 -7.14 2.00 1.39
CA PHE A 2 -6.25 2.64 0.42
C PHE A 2 -6.98 3.82 -0.21
N GLU A 3 -6.51 5.03 0.11
CA GLU A 3 -7.12 6.29 -0.37
C GLU A 3 -6.07 7.27 -0.88
N GLY A 4 -6.46 8.18 -1.76
CA GLY A 4 -5.62 9.33 -2.12
C GLY A 4 -5.30 10.20 -0.90
N TYR A 5 -4.09 10.76 -0.84
CA TYR A 5 -3.83 11.85 0.10
C TYR A 5 -4.56 13.11 -0.37
N HIS A 6 -4.89 14.01 0.56
CA HIS A 6 -5.53 15.28 0.21
C HIS A 6 -4.66 16.07 -0.79
N GLY A 7 -5.27 16.51 -1.88
CA GLY A 7 -4.58 17.24 -2.96
C GLY A 7 -3.68 16.39 -3.85
N LEU A 8 -3.75 15.05 -3.76
CA LEU A 8 -3.05 14.17 -4.69
C LEU A 8 -3.67 14.30 -6.09
N GLU A 9 -2.82 14.58 -7.07
CA GLU A 9 -3.12 14.53 -8.50
C GLU A 9 -2.24 13.44 -9.11
N ALA A 10 -2.84 12.40 -9.68
CA ALA A 10 -2.05 11.31 -10.25
C ALA A 10 -1.41 11.71 -11.58
N PHE A 11 -0.12 11.45 -11.69
CA PHE A 11 0.64 11.65 -12.92
C PHE A 11 1.84 10.69 -12.98
N PRO A 12 2.18 10.12 -14.15
CA PRO A 12 1.46 10.19 -15.42
C PRO A 12 0.39 9.10 -15.57
N TYR A 13 0.22 8.23 -14.57
CA TYR A 13 -0.54 6.98 -14.70
C TYR A 13 -1.56 6.82 -13.56
N PRO A 14 -2.76 7.43 -13.67
CA PRO A 14 -3.80 7.39 -12.65
C PRO A 14 -4.26 5.97 -12.29
N GLU A 15 -4.36 5.08 -13.28
CA GLU A 15 -4.84 3.71 -13.13
C GLU A 15 -3.89 2.84 -12.29
N TYR A 16 -2.67 3.33 -12.01
CA TYR A 16 -1.79 2.67 -11.05
C TYR A 16 -2.37 2.66 -9.63
N SER A 17 -3.18 3.65 -9.24
CA SER A 17 -3.67 3.78 -7.86
C SER A 17 -5.14 4.16 -7.75
N GLU A 18 -5.62 5.08 -8.56
CA GLU A 18 -6.95 5.70 -8.36
C GLU A 18 -8.08 4.70 -8.51
N VAL A 19 -7.97 3.73 -9.42
CA VAL A 19 -8.97 2.67 -9.63
C VAL A 19 -9.09 1.70 -8.44
N PHE A 20 -8.16 1.77 -7.49
CA PHE A 20 -8.14 0.94 -6.28
C PHE A 20 -8.49 1.73 -5.01
N TYR A 21 -8.81 3.02 -5.13
CA TYR A 21 -9.28 3.81 -3.99
C TYR A 21 -10.68 3.38 -3.56
N GLY A 22 -10.98 3.59 -2.27
CA GLY A 22 -12.23 3.18 -1.65
C GLY A 22 -12.09 1.94 -0.76
N GLU A 23 -13.22 1.26 -0.59
CA GLU A 23 -13.33 0.08 0.27
C GLU A 23 -12.80 -1.18 -0.43
N GLY A 24 -12.21 -2.10 0.34
CA GLY A 24 -11.84 -3.44 -0.12
C GLY A 24 -10.35 -3.68 -0.32
N TYR A 25 -9.51 -2.66 -0.24
CA TYR A 25 -8.05 -2.79 -0.24
C TYR A 25 -7.42 -2.26 1.05
N LYS A 26 -6.44 -2.99 1.60
CA LYS A 26 -5.68 -2.57 2.79
C LYS A 26 -4.26 -2.21 2.41
N VAL A 27 -3.75 -1.14 3.01
CA VAL A 27 -2.38 -0.68 2.78
C VAL A 27 -1.39 -1.54 3.56
N LEU A 28 -0.33 -1.98 2.88
CA LEU A 28 0.85 -2.59 3.49
C LEU A 28 2.07 -1.65 3.33
N ARG A 29 3.00 -1.73 4.28
CA ARG A 29 4.16 -0.83 4.40
C ARG A 29 5.45 -1.61 4.64
N GLY A 30 6.59 -0.99 4.34
CA GLY A 30 7.92 -1.50 4.67
C GLY A 30 8.57 -2.40 3.62
N GLY A 31 7.81 -2.93 2.66
CA GLY A 31 8.31 -3.89 1.68
C GLY A 31 8.58 -5.26 2.31
N ALA A 32 9.00 -6.21 1.48
CA ALA A 32 9.39 -7.56 1.89
C ALA A 32 10.83 -7.85 1.43
N TRP A 33 11.36 -9.01 1.82
CA TRP A 33 12.70 -9.46 1.42
C TRP A 33 12.91 -9.47 -0.11
N SER A 34 11.83 -9.63 -0.89
CA SER A 34 11.83 -9.64 -2.35
C SER A 34 11.70 -8.25 -2.99
N THR A 35 11.46 -7.19 -2.21
CA THR A 35 11.29 -5.82 -2.73
C THR A 35 12.63 -5.22 -3.14
N ARG A 36 12.72 -4.70 -4.37
CA ARG A 36 13.94 -4.04 -4.86
C ARG A 36 14.23 -2.73 -4.09
N ARG A 37 15.50 -2.50 -3.77
CA ARG A 37 15.95 -1.29 -3.05
C ARG A 37 15.56 0.02 -3.72
N GLY A 38 15.58 0.07 -5.06
CA GLY A 38 15.21 1.29 -5.81
C GLY A 38 13.72 1.63 -5.79
N VAL A 39 12.85 0.71 -5.36
CA VAL A 39 11.40 0.92 -5.29
C VAL A 39 10.98 1.36 -3.88
N ILE A 40 11.64 0.83 -2.85
CA ILE A 40 11.19 1.02 -1.47
C ILE A 40 11.55 2.41 -0.93
N ARG A 41 10.57 3.07 -0.32
CA ARG A 41 10.69 4.33 0.42
C ARG A 41 9.73 4.29 1.61
N PRO A 42 9.98 5.03 2.71
CA PRO A 42 9.05 5.07 3.85
C PRO A 42 7.63 5.49 3.47
N THR A 43 7.48 6.23 2.37
CA THR A 43 6.21 6.69 1.84
C THR A 43 5.55 5.75 0.83
N PHE A 44 6.18 4.64 0.41
CA PHE A 44 5.65 3.68 -0.57
C PHE A 44 4.47 2.87 0.01
N ARG A 45 3.37 2.79 -0.72
CA ARG A 45 2.11 2.14 -0.30
C ARG A 45 1.87 0.96 -1.20
N ASN A 46 2.01 -0.26 -0.67
CA ASN A 46 1.46 -1.43 -1.32
C ASN A 46 -0.01 -1.59 -0.91
N TRP A 47 -0.82 -2.28 -1.69
CA TRP A 47 -2.21 -2.59 -1.36
C TRP A 47 -2.64 -3.94 -1.94
N ASP A 48 -3.53 -4.65 -1.24
CA ASP A 48 -4.16 -5.87 -1.75
C ASP A 48 -5.49 -6.13 -1.02
N ASN A 49 -6.31 -7.06 -1.52
CA ASN A 49 -7.54 -7.45 -0.82
C ASN A 49 -7.22 -8.15 0.51
N PRO A 50 -7.96 -7.88 1.61
CA PRO A 50 -7.64 -8.39 2.95
C PRO A 50 -7.55 -9.93 3.06
N GLU A 51 -8.29 -10.65 2.23
CA GLU A 51 -8.33 -12.11 2.22
C GLU A 51 -7.12 -12.76 1.54
N ARG A 52 -6.33 -11.98 0.79
CA ARG A 52 -5.18 -12.48 0.02
C ARG A 52 -3.98 -12.79 0.91
N LYS A 53 -3.33 -13.91 0.58
CA LYS A 53 -2.25 -14.52 1.40
C LYS A 53 -1.07 -15.04 0.57
N GLN A 54 -1.09 -14.79 -0.73
CA GLN A 54 -0.03 -15.21 -1.66
C GLN A 54 1.19 -14.27 -1.64
N ILE A 55 1.02 -13.00 -1.24
CA ILE A 55 2.11 -12.04 -1.14
C ILE A 55 2.87 -12.21 0.18
N PHE A 56 4.13 -11.76 0.22
CA PHE A 56 4.90 -11.69 1.46
C PHE A 56 4.39 -10.55 2.35
N SER A 57 3.38 -10.82 3.17
CA SER A 57 2.79 -9.92 4.15
C SER A 57 2.92 -10.47 5.57
N GLY A 58 2.90 -9.58 6.56
CA GLY A 58 3.00 -9.93 7.98
C GLY A 58 2.49 -8.79 8.86
N PHE A 59 2.56 -8.97 10.18
CA PHE A 59 2.03 -8.01 11.15
C PHE A 59 3.13 -7.34 11.98
N ARG A 60 2.94 -6.05 12.24
CA ARG A 60 3.62 -5.31 13.29
C ARG A 60 2.55 -4.82 14.26
N CYS A 61 2.56 -5.33 15.48
CA CYS A 61 1.58 -4.95 16.49
C CYS A 61 1.85 -3.53 17.01
N VAL A 62 0.77 -2.83 17.36
CA VAL A 62 0.78 -1.52 18.01
C VAL A 62 -0.24 -1.55 19.14
N THR A 63 -0.04 -0.70 20.15
CA THR A 63 -1.00 -0.48 21.23
C THR A 63 -1.21 1.02 21.39
N ASN A 64 -2.34 1.39 21.98
CA ASN A 64 -2.54 2.76 22.45
C ASN A 64 -1.57 3.05 23.60
N VAL A 65 -1.16 4.31 23.70
CA VAL A 65 -0.40 4.84 24.84
C VAL A 65 -1.37 5.42 25.85
#